data_AF-V7EHT5-F1
#
_entry.id   AF-V7EHT5-F1
#
_cell.length_a   1.000
_cell.length_b   1.000
_cell.length_c   1.000
_cell.angle_alpha   90.00
_cell.angle_beta   90.00
_cell.angle_gamma   90.00
#
_symmetry.space_group_name_H-M   'P 1'
#
loop_
_entity.id
_entity.type
_entity.pdbx_description
1 polymer ?
#
loop_
_entity_poly.entity_id
_entity_poly.type
_entity_poly.pdbx_seq_one_letter_code
_entity_poly.pdbx_strand_id
1 'polypeptide(L)'
;LASGHFERGMKLLHVRSKKPMAVSNPVLFLAADRELAEEAWAGDIIGIPNHGQLRIGDALTEGEALHFTGIPSFAPELLQGVRAGDPMKAKHLEKALMQFAEEGAAKVFKPMIGSGFIVGVVGALQFEVLASRIEQEYSLPVRFEPSQFTSARWVAGPKAEVERFVNVNKGHIATDNDGDMVYLTRLKWDIDRVERDYPELKLTATKEMMV
;
A
#
# COMPACT_ATOMS: atom_id res chain seq x y z
N LEU A 1 6.78 -3.88 19.42
CA LEU A 1 7.91 -4.82 19.57
C LEU A 1 7.34 -6.22 19.77
N ALA A 2 7.81 -7.22 19.03
CA ALA A 2 7.26 -8.58 19.10
C ALA A 2 7.98 -9.49 20.11
N SER A 3 9.28 -9.28 20.32
CA SER A 3 10.11 -10.00 21.30
C SER A 3 11.36 -9.17 21.62
N GLY A 4 12.16 -9.62 22.57
CA GLY A 4 13.46 -9.03 22.89
C GLY A 4 13.40 -7.72 23.66
N HIS A 5 14.56 -7.05 23.70
CA HIS A 5 14.78 -5.77 24.36
C HIS A 5 15.36 -4.79 23.32
N PHE A 6 14.67 -3.68 23.13
CA PHE A 6 15.12 -2.62 22.23
C PHE A 6 15.94 -1.60 23.02
N GLU A 7 17.13 -1.26 22.53
CA GLU A 7 17.98 -0.19 23.09
C GLU A 7 18.23 0.89 22.03
N ARG A 8 18.17 2.16 22.45
CA ARG A 8 18.41 3.27 21.54
C ARG A 8 19.77 3.18 20.87
N GLY A 9 19.79 3.37 19.56
CA GLY A 9 21.01 3.30 18.75
C GLY A 9 21.43 1.88 18.36
N MET A 10 20.68 0.85 18.77
CA MET A 10 20.95 -0.51 18.31
C MET A 10 20.84 -0.60 16.78
N LYS A 11 21.65 -1.51 16.21
CA LYS A 11 21.64 -1.80 14.77
C LYS A 11 20.75 -3.01 14.53
N LEU A 12 19.64 -2.81 13.84
CA LEU A 12 18.71 -3.86 13.45
C LEU A 12 18.89 -4.20 11.98
N LEU A 13 18.77 -5.47 11.62
CA LEU A 13 18.66 -5.91 10.25
C LEU A 13 17.26 -5.56 9.72
N HIS A 14 17.20 -4.75 8.67
CA HIS A 14 15.99 -4.60 7.87
C HIS A 14 15.89 -5.76 6.89
N VAL A 15 15.02 -6.72 7.20
CA VAL A 15 14.98 -8.03 6.53
C VAL A 15 14.74 -7.90 5.02
N ARG A 16 13.76 -7.06 4.61
CA ARG A 16 13.45 -6.82 3.20
C ARG A 16 14.61 -6.23 2.40
N SER A 17 15.31 -5.23 2.93
CA SER A 17 16.46 -4.61 2.25
C SER A 17 17.78 -5.37 2.43
N LYS A 18 17.82 -6.31 3.39
CA LYS A 18 19.01 -7.04 3.84
C LYS A 18 20.14 -6.12 4.34
N LYS A 19 19.79 -4.91 4.78
CA LYS A 19 20.77 -3.92 5.26
C LYS A 19 20.60 -3.66 6.76
N PRO A 20 21.69 -3.44 7.50
CA PRO A 20 21.60 -2.95 8.87
C PRO A 20 21.13 -1.49 8.90
N MET A 21 20.26 -1.18 9.84
CA MET A 21 19.68 0.13 10.11
C MET A 21 19.88 0.47 11.59
N ALA A 22 20.45 1.64 11.87
CA ALA A 22 20.57 2.13 13.25
C ALA A 22 19.31 2.90 13.63
N VAL A 23 18.69 2.57 14.76
CA VAL A 23 17.50 3.26 15.27
C VAL A 23 17.92 4.28 16.32
N SER A 24 18.32 5.48 15.88
CA SER A 24 18.90 6.50 16.76
C SER A 24 17.88 7.36 17.51
N ASN A 25 16.73 7.64 16.89
CA ASN A 25 15.70 8.54 17.43
C ASN A 25 14.33 7.86 17.55
N PRO A 26 14.21 6.73 18.28
CA PRO A 26 12.94 6.07 18.53
C PRO A 26 12.06 6.94 19.44
N VAL A 27 10.78 7.04 19.11
CA VAL A 27 9.77 7.72 19.94
C VAL A 27 8.96 6.66 20.66
N LEU A 28 8.94 6.68 21.99
CA LEU A 28 8.03 5.83 22.77
C LEU A 28 6.69 6.54 22.91
N PHE A 29 5.60 5.80 22.71
CA PHE A 29 4.26 6.31 22.96
C PHE A 29 3.80 5.85 24.35
N LEU A 30 3.99 6.72 25.35
CA LEU A 30 3.51 6.50 26.71
C LEU A 30 2.42 7.52 27.02
N ALA A 31 1.17 7.05 27.11
CA ALA A 31 0.00 7.91 27.30
C ALA A 31 -0.10 9.06 26.25
N ALA A 32 -0.30 10.31 26.69
CA ALA A 32 -0.42 11.47 25.80
C ALA A 32 0.94 12.06 25.38
N ASP A 33 2.04 11.59 25.97
CA ASP A 33 3.36 12.18 25.81
C ASP A 33 4.22 11.39 24.81
N ARG A 34 5.06 12.13 24.09
CA ARG A 34 6.05 11.59 23.17
C ARG A 34 7.42 11.79 23.82
N GLU A 35 8.00 10.71 24.32
CA GLU A 35 9.35 10.73 24.89
C GLU A 35 10.31 9.93 24.00
N LEU A 36 11.58 10.28 24.05
CA LEU A 36 12.61 9.46 23.40
C LEU A 36 12.70 8.13 24.16
N ALA A 37 12.56 7.02 23.42
CA ALA A 37 12.73 5.69 24.02
C ALA A 37 14.23 5.44 24.23
N GLU A 38 14.68 5.32 25.48
CA GLU A 38 16.03 4.79 25.76
C GLU A 38 16.01 3.24 25.68
N GLU A 39 14.96 2.62 26.23
CA GLU A 39 14.72 1.18 26.21
C GLU A 39 13.23 0.87 25.96
N ALA A 40 12.92 -0.30 25.40
CA ALA A 40 11.56 -0.79 25.21
C ALA A 40 11.50 -2.32 25.13
N TRP A 41 10.37 -2.92 25.51
CA TRP A 41 10.20 -4.38 25.64
C TRP A 41 9.10 -4.93 24.74
N ALA A 42 9.00 -6.26 24.66
CA ALA A 42 7.93 -6.94 23.94
C ALA A 42 6.54 -6.45 24.38
N GLY A 43 5.73 -6.03 23.42
CA GLY A 43 4.42 -5.38 23.65
C GLY A 43 4.44 -3.87 23.44
N ASP A 44 5.57 -3.19 23.64
CA ASP A 44 5.64 -1.73 23.49
C ASP A 44 5.56 -1.29 22.03
N ILE A 45 5.01 -0.10 21.80
CA ILE A 45 4.93 0.54 20.48
C ILE A 45 5.97 1.66 20.42
N ILE A 46 6.95 1.51 19.52
CA ILE A 46 7.94 2.53 19.21
C ILE A 46 7.70 3.09 17.82
N GLY A 47 7.84 4.42 17.69
CA GLY A 47 7.85 5.12 16.41
C GLY A 47 9.28 5.27 15.91
N ILE A 48 9.55 4.78 14.70
CA ILE A 48 10.84 4.96 14.03
C ILE A 48 10.66 6.03 12.95
N PRO A 49 11.40 7.16 13.02
CA PRO A 49 11.39 8.14 11.95
C PRO A 49 11.78 7.50 10.62
N ASN A 50 10.89 7.61 9.63
CA ASN A 50 11.07 6.98 8.33
C ASN A 50 11.19 8.03 7.23
N HIS A 51 12.20 7.87 6.38
CA HIS A 51 12.40 8.69 5.18
C HIS A 51 12.26 7.81 3.92
N GLY A 52 11.20 6.99 3.87
CA GLY A 52 10.89 6.09 2.75
C GLY A 52 11.70 4.78 2.71
N GLN A 53 12.36 4.40 3.81
CA GLN A 53 13.13 3.14 3.89
C GLN A 53 12.25 1.98 4.35
N LEU A 54 11.35 2.25 5.29
CA LEU A 54 10.42 1.27 5.88
C LEU A 54 9.06 1.33 5.21
N ARG A 55 8.40 0.17 5.14
CA ARG A 55 7.02 -0.01 4.68
C ARG A 55 6.21 -0.76 5.74
N ILE A 56 4.89 -0.69 5.64
CA ILE A 56 4.02 -1.52 6.48
C ILE A 56 4.36 -3.00 6.27
N GLY A 57 4.55 -3.73 7.36
CA GLY A 57 4.89 -5.16 7.36
C GLY A 57 6.39 -5.47 7.37
N ASP A 58 7.26 -4.46 7.25
CA ASP A 58 8.71 -4.69 7.34
C ASP A 58 9.12 -5.24 8.72
N ALA A 59 9.95 -6.28 8.71
CA ALA A 59 10.58 -6.84 9.90
C ALA A 59 11.96 -6.20 10.16
N LEU A 60 12.18 -5.80 11.41
CA LEU A 60 13.47 -5.40 11.96
C LEU A 60 13.89 -6.42 13.02
N THR A 61 15.05 -7.04 12.86
CA THR A 61 15.55 -8.10 13.76
C THR A 61 17.00 -7.84 14.17
N GLU A 62 17.52 -8.58 15.14
CA GLU A 62 18.94 -8.52 15.50
C GLU A 62 19.86 -9.32 14.56
N GLY A 63 19.31 -9.94 13.51
CA GLY A 63 20.10 -10.66 12.51
C GLY A 63 19.35 -11.79 11.80
N GLU A 64 18.28 -12.29 12.40
CA GLU A 64 17.47 -13.36 11.81
C GLU A 64 16.62 -12.85 10.63
N ALA A 65 16.54 -13.62 9.55
CA ALA A 65 15.70 -13.28 8.39
C ALA A 65 14.25 -13.73 8.62
N LEU A 66 13.57 -13.12 9.59
CA LEU A 66 12.19 -13.40 9.95
C LEU A 66 11.21 -12.50 9.19
N HIS A 67 10.06 -13.06 8.81
CA HIS A 67 8.95 -12.32 8.21
C HIS A 67 7.71 -12.54 9.08
N PHE A 68 7.04 -11.45 9.45
CA PHE A 68 5.80 -11.53 10.23
C PHE A 68 4.61 -11.69 9.28
N THR A 69 3.84 -12.74 9.47
CA THR A 69 2.63 -13.02 8.68
C THR A 69 1.39 -12.41 9.32
N GLY A 70 0.29 -12.33 8.57
CA GLY A 70 -1.01 -11.91 9.11
C GLY A 70 -1.19 -10.39 9.24
N ILE A 71 -0.36 -9.59 8.57
CA ILE A 71 -0.62 -8.16 8.35
C ILE A 71 -1.40 -8.02 7.03
N PRO A 72 -2.74 -7.85 7.08
CA PRO A 72 -3.55 -7.79 5.88
C PRO A 72 -3.44 -6.42 5.20
N SER A 73 -3.43 -6.45 3.87
CA SER A 73 -3.78 -5.32 3.02
C SER A 73 -5.27 -5.42 2.68
N PHE A 74 -6.04 -4.40 3.05
CA PHE A 74 -7.47 -4.35 2.78
C PHE A 74 -7.76 -3.68 1.43
N ALA A 75 -8.79 -4.16 0.74
CA ALA A 75 -9.37 -3.46 -0.38
C ALA A 75 -9.95 -2.12 0.10
N PRO A 76 -9.75 -1.04 -0.65
CA PRO A 76 -10.27 0.28 -0.31
C PRO A 76 -11.80 0.32 -0.36
N GLU A 77 -12.39 1.23 0.42
CA GLU A 77 -13.83 1.49 0.41
C GLU A 77 -14.22 2.52 -0.64
N LEU A 78 -13.34 3.51 -0.87
CA LEU A 78 -13.56 4.60 -1.82
C LEU A 78 -12.46 4.59 -2.88
N LEU A 79 -12.87 4.79 -4.13
CA LEU A 79 -11.98 4.87 -5.28
C LEU A 79 -12.16 6.21 -5.99
N GLN A 80 -11.07 6.92 -6.24
CA GLN A 80 -11.06 8.12 -7.08
C GLN A 80 -9.92 8.05 -8.10
N GLY A 81 -10.18 8.53 -9.31
CA GLY A 81 -9.13 8.76 -10.30
C GLY A 81 -8.30 9.96 -9.88
N VAL A 82 -6.98 9.90 -10.07
CA VAL A 82 -6.08 11.04 -9.82
C VAL A 82 -5.33 11.41 -11.09
N ARG A 83 -5.25 12.71 -11.33
CA ARG A 83 -4.49 13.29 -12.45
C ARG A 83 -3.68 14.47 -11.96
N ALA A 84 -2.49 14.62 -12.53
CA ALA A 84 -1.70 15.83 -12.36
C ALA A 84 -2.39 16.97 -13.12
N GLY A 85 -2.39 18.19 -12.57
CA GLY A 85 -2.85 19.37 -13.30
C GLY A 85 -2.05 19.63 -14.57
N ASP A 86 -0.76 19.25 -14.57
CA ASP A 86 0.14 19.32 -15.72
C ASP A 86 0.48 17.90 -16.23
N PRO A 87 0.08 17.52 -17.46
CA PRO A 87 0.41 16.22 -18.06
C PRO A 87 1.92 15.92 -18.13
N MET A 88 2.79 16.94 -18.22
CA MET A 88 4.24 16.73 -18.27
C MET A 88 4.80 16.20 -16.94
N LYS A 89 4.06 16.39 -15.83
CA LYS A 89 4.45 15.93 -14.49
C LYS A 89 3.91 14.55 -14.11
N ALA A 90 3.36 13.78 -15.06
CA ALA A 90 2.83 12.43 -14.81
C ALA A 90 3.83 11.48 -14.11
N LYS A 91 5.12 11.54 -14.45
CA LYS A 91 6.16 10.74 -13.78
C LYS A 91 6.40 11.15 -12.33
N HIS A 92 6.27 12.44 -12.02
CA HIS A 92 6.39 12.93 -10.64
C HIS A 92 5.18 12.49 -9.81
N LEU A 93 3.99 12.50 -10.41
CA LEU A 93 2.79 11.95 -9.78
C LEU A 93 2.96 10.47 -9.45
N GLU A 94 3.43 9.66 -10.41
CA GLU A 94 3.67 8.23 -10.19
C GLU A 94 4.63 8.01 -9.02
N LYS A 95 5.75 8.76 -8.96
CA LYS A 95 6.70 8.66 -7.86
C LYS A 95 6.06 9.02 -6.49
N ALA A 96 5.29 10.11 -6.44
CA ALA A 96 4.61 10.53 -5.22
C ALA A 96 3.60 9.47 -4.75
N LEU A 97 2.73 8.99 -5.64
CA LEU A 97 1.73 7.98 -5.34
C LEU A 97 2.36 6.68 -4.86
N MET A 98 3.45 6.23 -5.49
CA MET A 98 4.16 5.02 -5.05
C MET A 98 4.70 5.19 -3.64
N GLN A 99 5.29 6.34 -3.29
CA GLN A 99 5.72 6.58 -1.91
C GLN A 99 4.56 6.52 -0.91
N PHE A 100 3.41 7.15 -1.22
CA PHE A 100 2.24 7.07 -0.33
C PHE A 100 1.66 5.66 -0.22
N ALA A 101 1.76 4.85 -1.27
CA ALA A 101 1.37 3.45 -1.23
C ALA A 101 2.30 2.62 -0.34
N GLU A 102 3.60 2.89 -0.39
CA GLU A 102 4.61 2.26 0.46
C GLU A 102 4.47 2.63 1.94
N GLU A 103 4.09 3.88 2.23
CA GLU A 103 3.71 4.35 3.56
C GLU A 103 2.39 3.73 4.05
N GLY A 104 1.61 3.12 3.15
CA GLY A 104 0.28 2.58 3.43
C GLY A 104 -0.80 3.66 3.63
N ALA A 105 -0.52 4.91 3.26
CA ALA A 105 -1.48 6.01 3.33
C ALA A 105 -2.64 5.83 2.34
N ALA A 106 -2.39 5.16 1.22
CA ALA A 106 -3.39 4.85 0.20
C ALA A 106 -3.04 3.56 -0.55
N LYS A 107 -4.00 3.01 -1.27
CA LYS A 107 -3.75 2.01 -2.31
C LYS A 107 -3.72 2.70 -3.67
N VAL A 108 -2.77 2.31 -4.51
CA VAL A 108 -2.60 2.90 -5.84
C VAL A 108 -2.72 1.80 -6.87
N PHE A 109 -3.63 2.01 -7.81
CA PHE A 109 -3.89 1.09 -8.91
C PHE A 109 -3.57 1.79 -10.22
N LYS A 110 -2.78 1.12 -11.06
CA LYS A 110 -2.45 1.55 -12.42
C LYS A 110 -3.32 0.78 -13.41
N PRO A 111 -4.35 1.40 -14.02
CA PRO A 111 -5.18 0.72 -15.01
C PRO A 111 -4.35 0.25 -16.21
N MET A 112 -4.69 -0.92 -16.76
CA MET A 112 -4.07 -1.42 -17.99
C MET A 112 -4.45 -0.60 -19.22
N ILE A 113 -5.65 -0.01 -19.20
CA ILE A 113 -6.17 0.85 -20.27
C ILE A 113 -6.41 2.25 -19.71
N GLY A 114 -5.95 3.26 -20.45
CA GLY A 114 -6.13 4.67 -20.12
C GLY A 114 -4.88 5.30 -19.52
N SER A 115 -5.02 6.55 -19.10
CA SER A 115 -3.98 7.33 -18.46
C SER A 115 -4.40 7.74 -17.05
N GLY A 116 -3.41 7.91 -16.18
CA GLY A 116 -3.63 8.25 -14.77
C GLY A 116 -3.66 7.03 -13.85
N PHE A 117 -3.98 7.29 -12.59
CA PHE A 117 -4.02 6.29 -11.53
C PHE A 117 -5.38 6.31 -10.85
N ILE A 118 -5.73 5.20 -10.23
CA ILE A 118 -6.88 5.12 -9.34
C ILE A 118 -6.34 4.94 -7.93
N VAL A 119 -6.77 5.81 -7.03
CA VAL A 119 -6.38 5.80 -5.63
C VAL A 119 -7.54 5.26 -4.81
N GLY A 120 -7.22 4.29 -3.96
CA GLY A 120 -8.12 3.67 -3.03
C GLY A 120 -7.81 4.06 -1.60
N VAL A 121 -8.83 4.46 -0.85
CA VAL A 121 -8.73 4.84 0.55
C VAL A 121 -9.87 4.22 1.36
N VAL A 122 -9.72 4.18 2.68
CA VAL A 122 -10.77 3.71 3.59
C VAL A 122 -11.72 4.86 3.95
N GLY A 123 -11.22 6.09 4.07
CA GLY A 123 -12.02 7.27 4.40
C GLY A 123 -11.86 8.43 3.43
N ALA A 124 -12.94 9.17 3.16
CA ALA A 124 -12.96 10.25 2.17
C ALA A 124 -11.93 11.36 2.45
N LEU A 125 -11.71 11.70 3.72
CA LEU A 125 -10.73 12.71 4.14
C LEU A 125 -9.31 12.37 3.68
N GLN A 126 -8.99 11.09 3.47
CA GLN A 126 -7.66 10.67 3.01
C GLN A 126 -7.37 11.22 1.61
N PHE A 127 -8.36 11.43 0.74
CA PHE A 127 -8.13 12.07 -0.56
C PHE A 127 -7.66 13.52 -0.42
N GLU A 128 -8.26 14.29 0.49
CA GLU A 128 -7.88 15.68 0.75
C GLU A 128 -6.48 15.76 1.36
N VAL A 129 -6.17 14.87 2.32
CA VAL A 129 -4.83 14.77 2.92
C VAL A 129 -3.78 14.40 1.88
N LEU A 130 -4.06 13.43 1.00
CA LEU A 130 -3.15 13.05 -0.08
C LEU A 130 -2.94 14.19 -1.07
N ALA A 131 -4.00 14.89 -1.49
CA ALA A 131 -3.88 16.03 -2.38
C ALA A 131 -2.98 17.12 -1.78
N SER A 132 -3.21 17.47 -0.51
CA SER A 132 -2.42 18.46 0.21
C SER A 132 -0.96 18.03 0.39
N ARG A 133 -0.70 16.76 0.77
CA ARG A 133 0.68 16.24 0.90
C ARG A 133 1.41 16.21 -0.44
N ILE A 134 0.76 15.77 -1.52
CA ILE A 134 1.38 15.78 -2.87
C ILE A 134 1.72 17.22 -3.28
N GLU A 135 0.84 18.18 -3.02
CA GLU A 135 1.11 19.58 -3.32
C GLU A 135 2.28 20.15 -2.50
N GLN A 136 2.34 19.87 -1.19
CA GLN A 136 3.39 20.38 -0.30
C GLN A 136 4.74 19.69 -0.48
N GLU A 137 4.76 18.36 -0.60
CA GLU A 137 5.99 17.57 -0.67
C GLU A 137 6.59 17.54 -2.09
N TYR A 138 5.74 17.64 -3.13
CA TYR A 138 6.17 17.49 -4.53
C TYR A 138 5.92 18.73 -5.41
N SER A 139 5.37 19.82 -4.86
CA SER A 139 4.99 21.02 -5.63
C SER A 139 4.14 20.67 -6.87
N LEU A 140 3.24 19.71 -6.68
CA LEU A 140 2.44 19.09 -7.73
C LEU A 140 0.96 19.17 -7.39
N PRO A 141 0.21 20.15 -7.94
CA PRO A 141 -1.23 20.17 -7.77
C PRO A 141 -1.85 18.99 -8.51
N VAL A 142 -2.66 18.22 -7.79
CA VAL A 142 -3.39 17.06 -8.30
C VAL A 142 -4.88 17.27 -8.14
N ARG A 143 -5.65 16.66 -9.04
CA ARG A 143 -7.11 16.62 -8.93
C ARG A 143 -7.55 15.18 -8.78
N PHE A 144 -8.37 14.96 -7.76
CA PHE A 144 -9.11 13.73 -7.60
C PHE A 144 -10.50 13.87 -8.22
N GLU A 145 -10.92 12.85 -8.95
CA GLU A 145 -12.20 12.78 -9.64
C GLU A 145 -12.91 11.46 -9.30
N PRO A 146 -14.25 11.44 -9.22
CA PRO A 146 -14.98 10.21 -8.97
C PRO A 146 -14.56 9.10 -9.96
N SER A 147 -14.22 7.93 -9.43
CA SER A 147 -13.97 6.76 -10.25
C SER A 147 -15.30 6.16 -10.72
N GLN A 148 -15.30 5.58 -11.92
CA GLN A 148 -16.41 4.73 -12.37
C GLN A 148 -16.47 3.40 -11.60
N PHE A 149 -15.38 3.02 -10.94
CA PHE A 149 -15.27 1.79 -10.15
C PHE A 149 -15.58 2.07 -8.69
N THR A 150 -16.24 1.12 -8.03
CA THR A 150 -16.68 1.21 -6.64
C THR A 150 -15.89 0.29 -5.72
N SER A 151 -15.29 -0.78 -6.25
CA SER A 151 -14.40 -1.64 -5.46
C SER A 151 -13.28 -2.26 -6.28
N ALA A 152 -12.29 -2.80 -5.58
CA ALA A 152 -11.15 -3.50 -6.13
C ALA A 152 -11.04 -4.90 -5.50
N ARG A 153 -10.66 -5.90 -6.30
CA ARG A 153 -10.41 -7.27 -5.83
C ARG A 153 -9.11 -7.79 -6.42
N TRP A 154 -8.25 -8.38 -5.58
CA TRP A 154 -7.06 -9.06 -6.08
C TRP A 154 -7.45 -10.38 -6.73
N VAL A 155 -6.84 -10.66 -7.88
CA VAL A 155 -7.08 -11.86 -8.67
C VAL A 155 -5.99 -12.87 -8.36
N ALA A 156 -6.38 -14.02 -7.83
CA ALA A 156 -5.47 -15.14 -7.57
C ALA A 156 -5.95 -16.39 -8.30
N GLY A 157 -5.02 -17.19 -8.83
CA GLY A 157 -5.34 -18.43 -9.53
C GLY A 157 -4.20 -18.89 -10.45
N PRO A 158 -4.42 -19.96 -11.23
CA PRO A 158 -3.44 -20.44 -12.20
C PRO A 158 -3.09 -19.36 -13.23
N LYS A 159 -1.81 -19.20 -13.54
CA LYS A 159 -1.29 -18.13 -14.41
C LYS A 159 -2.02 -18.06 -15.75
N ALA A 160 -2.25 -19.21 -16.40
CA ALA A 160 -2.93 -19.27 -17.70
C ALA A 160 -4.37 -18.74 -17.63
N GLU A 161 -5.09 -19.06 -16.56
CA GLU A 161 -6.47 -18.58 -16.34
C GLU A 161 -6.49 -17.08 -16.01
N VAL A 162 -5.54 -16.60 -15.22
CA VAL A 162 -5.39 -15.17 -14.93
C VAL A 162 -5.11 -14.40 -16.23
N GLU A 163 -4.19 -14.88 -17.08
CA GLU A 163 -3.90 -14.25 -18.38
C GLU A 163 -5.11 -14.25 -19.31
N ARG A 164 -5.87 -15.35 -19.37
CA ARG A 164 -7.12 -15.43 -20.14
C ARG A 164 -8.14 -14.40 -19.66
N PHE A 165 -8.35 -14.34 -18.34
CA PHE A 165 -9.26 -13.39 -17.71
C PHE A 165 -8.86 -11.93 -17.95
N VAL A 166 -7.57 -11.62 -17.78
CA VAL A 166 -7.02 -10.28 -17.99
C VAL A 166 -7.22 -9.84 -19.43
N ASN A 167 -6.96 -10.72 -20.40
CA ASN A 167 -7.09 -10.39 -21.82
C ASN A 167 -8.52 -10.03 -22.24
N VAL A 168 -9.53 -10.67 -21.62
CA VAL A 168 -10.94 -10.38 -21.88
C VAL A 168 -11.40 -9.10 -21.17
N ASN A 169 -10.88 -8.84 -19.97
CA ASN A 169 -11.39 -7.79 -19.08
C ASN A 169 -10.48 -6.56 -18.98
N LYS A 170 -9.56 -6.33 -19.91
CA LYS A 170 -8.50 -5.28 -19.83
C LYS A 170 -8.99 -3.90 -19.36
N GLY A 171 -10.20 -3.47 -19.72
CA GLY A 171 -10.77 -2.19 -19.29
C GLY A 171 -11.08 -2.08 -17.79
N HIS A 172 -11.11 -3.20 -17.08
CA HIS A 172 -11.35 -3.33 -15.64
C HIS A 172 -10.12 -3.83 -14.89
N ILE A 173 -9.01 -4.11 -15.57
CA ILE A 173 -7.80 -4.62 -14.92
C ILE A 173 -6.87 -3.45 -14.60
N ALA A 174 -6.33 -3.48 -13.40
CA ALA A 174 -5.26 -2.63 -12.95
C ALA A 174 -4.17 -3.47 -12.25
N THR A 175 -3.04 -2.83 -12.00
CA THR A 175 -1.94 -3.38 -11.22
C THR A 175 -1.77 -2.55 -9.96
N ASP A 176 -1.61 -3.19 -8.80
CA ASP A 176 -1.32 -2.48 -7.54
C ASP A 176 0.15 -2.03 -7.47
N ASN A 177 0.53 -1.37 -6.38
CA ASN A 177 1.90 -0.88 -6.15
C ASN A 177 2.94 -2.01 -6.02
N ASP A 178 2.53 -3.25 -5.75
CA ASP A 178 3.42 -4.41 -5.64
C ASP A 178 3.52 -5.20 -6.96
N GLY A 179 2.73 -4.83 -7.97
CA GLY A 179 2.71 -5.52 -9.27
C GLY A 179 1.60 -6.57 -9.40
N ASP A 180 0.73 -6.70 -8.41
CA ASP A 180 -0.32 -7.71 -8.42
C ASP A 180 -1.54 -7.28 -9.22
N MET A 181 -2.20 -8.27 -9.84
CA MET A 181 -3.36 -8.05 -10.69
C MET A 181 -4.61 -7.78 -9.87
N VAL A 182 -5.25 -6.66 -10.18
CA VAL A 182 -6.45 -6.18 -9.51
C VAL A 182 -7.58 -6.04 -10.53
N TYR A 183 -8.73 -6.63 -10.21
CA TYR A 183 -9.97 -6.43 -10.92
C TYR A 183 -10.77 -5.30 -10.27
N LEU A 184 -10.98 -4.22 -11.01
CA LEU A 184 -11.77 -3.07 -10.62
C LEU A 184 -13.23 -3.31 -11.03
N THR A 185 -14.14 -3.22 -10.07
CA THR A 185 -15.55 -3.55 -10.23
C THR A 185 -16.42 -2.34 -10.02
N ARG A 186 -17.54 -2.27 -10.73
CA ARG A 186 -18.53 -1.19 -10.60
C ARG A 186 -19.66 -1.59 -9.66
N LEU A 187 -20.01 -2.87 -9.67
CA LEU A 187 -21.16 -3.42 -8.96
C LEU A 187 -20.84 -4.85 -8.49
N LYS A 188 -21.62 -5.37 -7.54
CA LYS A 188 -21.50 -6.76 -7.08
C LYS A 188 -21.61 -7.80 -8.22
N TRP A 189 -22.46 -7.53 -9.21
CA TRP A 189 -22.63 -8.40 -10.37
C TRP A 189 -21.32 -8.65 -11.16
N ASP A 190 -20.42 -7.66 -11.22
CA ASP A 190 -19.13 -7.85 -11.88
C ASP A 190 -18.32 -8.97 -11.18
N ILE A 191 -18.43 -9.09 -9.85
CA ILE A 191 -17.77 -10.13 -9.03
C ILE A 191 -18.45 -11.49 -9.29
N ASP A 192 -19.77 -11.55 -9.12
CA ASP A 192 -20.55 -12.79 -9.25
C ASP A 192 -20.36 -13.44 -10.63
N ARG A 193 -20.28 -12.62 -11.69
CA ARG A 193 -20.02 -13.08 -13.05
C ARG A 193 -18.65 -13.75 -13.19
N VAL A 194 -17.62 -13.16 -12.59
CA VAL A 194 -16.26 -13.72 -12.68
C VAL A 194 -16.15 -15.02 -11.91
N GLU A 195 -16.73 -15.09 -10.71
CA GLU A 195 -16.76 -16.34 -9.93
C GLU A 195 -17.47 -17.48 -10.67
N ARG A 196 -18.51 -17.16 -11.45
CA ARG A 196 -19.22 -18.14 -12.29
C ARG A 196 -18.43 -18.54 -13.54
N ASP A 197 -17.89 -17.57 -14.28
CA ASP A 197 -17.29 -17.79 -15.60
C ASP A 197 -15.82 -18.24 -15.51
N TYR A 198 -15.18 -18.02 -14.35
CA TYR A 198 -13.78 -18.37 -14.06
C TYR A 198 -13.66 -19.02 -12.66
N PRO A 199 -14.19 -20.24 -12.47
CA PRO A 199 -14.27 -20.89 -11.15
C PRO A 199 -12.89 -21.23 -10.54
N GLU A 200 -11.83 -21.26 -11.35
CA GLU A 200 -10.45 -21.47 -10.89
C GLU A 200 -9.79 -20.19 -10.36
N LEU A 201 -10.41 -19.03 -10.60
CA LEU A 201 -9.94 -17.75 -10.10
C LEU A 201 -10.62 -17.42 -8.77
N LYS A 202 -9.86 -16.81 -7.88
CA LYS A 202 -10.32 -16.26 -6.61
C LYS A 202 -10.20 -14.76 -6.63
N LEU A 203 -11.31 -14.08 -6.35
CA LEU A 203 -11.36 -12.66 -6.13
C LEU A 203 -11.34 -12.39 -4.63
N THR A 204 -10.33 -11.67 -4.15
CA THR A 204 -10.16 -11.42 -2.71
C THR A 204 -10.24 -9.93 -2.39
N ALA A 205 -10.88 -9.60 -1.27
CA ALA A 205 -10.94 -8.24 -0.72
C ALA A 205 -9.77 -7.94 0.23
N THR A 206 -8.93 -8.94 0.52
CA THR A 206 -7.75 -8.81 1.36
C THR A 206 -6.60 -9.57 0.71
N LYS A 207 -5.42 -8.98 0.78
CA LYS A 207 -4.16 -9.59 0.34
C LYS A 207 -3.24 -9.69 1.54
N GLU A 208 -2.61 -10.84 1.75
CA GLU A 208 -1.48 -10.90 2.67
C GLU A 208 -0.30 -10.16 2.05
N MET A 209 0.28 -9.23 2.80
CA MET A 209 1.53 -8.59 2.38
C MET A 209 2.64 -9.63 2.51
N MET A 210 2.91 -10.37 1.43
CA MET A 210 4.12 -11.18 1.33
C MET A 210 5.29 -10.21 1.15
N VAL A 211 5.94 -9.87 2.26
CA VAL A 211 7.19 -9.12 2.29
C VAL A 211 8.36 -10.09 2.29
#